data_AF-A0A975SG18-F1
#
_entry.id   AF-A0A975SG18-F1
#
_cell.length_a   1.000
_cell.length_b   1.000
_cell.length_c   1.000
_cell.angle_alpha   90.00
_cell.angle_beta   90.00
_cell.angle_gamma   90.00
#
_symmetry.space_group_name_H-M   'P 1'
#
loop_
_entity.id
_entity.type
_entity.pdbx_description
1 polymer ?
#
loop_
_entity_poly.entity_id
_entity_poly.type
_entity_poly.pdbx_seq_one_letter_code
_entity_poly.pdbx_strand_id
1 'polypeptide(L)'
;MTAAVAVTVLLLASVVLTACASTSAPDAPNHSTSKPGATGTAPAPVAPTPGTTSGTSTANASPSSSAKPAPSPSSAGSSSEPSGGLQSGLPSAGTYPWHTNIVSTTFWVGEIFDPTAPDGSQVLSTYDSKWYASYGGCDGVIVSGVCQTETRTAARGYLPTSMTPKENPFYLDLPFDDINNASALTQRASVIPWAHEPGYASHLADPNFSLMKNRWVELQRGSRTCYAQIEDAGPGQYDDSAYVFGSNDARPLNSKFGGAGMDVSPAVNGCLAFTELNGDTDTVSWRFVDDSSVPTGPWTTRITTSGVQ
;
A
#
# COMPACT_ATOMS: atom_id res chain seq x y z
N MET A 1 55.02 39.69 13.66
CA MET A 1 55.17 40.51 14.89
C MET A 1 53.80 41.11 15.17
N THR A 2 53.04 40.47 16.08
CA THR A 2 52.54 41.04 17.37
C THR A 2 51.35 41.99 17.20
N ALA A 3 50.23 41.91 17.92
CA ALA A 3 49.75 41.01 18.95
C ALA A 3 48.24 41.28 19.15
N ALA A 4 47.56 40.31 19.76
CA ALA A 4 46.17 40.34 20.17
C ALA A 4 45.89 41.36 21.29
N VAL A 5 44.63 41.80 21.40
CA VAL A 5 44.06 42.30 22.67
C VAL A 5 42.75 41.57 22.91
N ALA A 6 42.77 40.73 23.94
CA ALA A 6 41.62 40.09 24.56
C ALA A 6 41.00 41.07 25.56
N VAL A 7 39.67 41.06 25.67
CA VAL A 7 38.96 41.63 26.83
C VAL A 7 38.08 40.54 27.42
N THR A 8 38.49 40.10 28.60
CA THR A 8 37.74 39.27 29.56
C THR A 8 37.55 40.13 30.80
N VAL A 9 36.41 39.98 31.51
CA VAL A 9 36.08 40.33 32.92
C VAL A 9 34.57 40.70 32.93
N LEU A 10 33.69 40.25 33.81
CA LEU A 10 33.72 39.31 34.95
C LEU A 10 32.25 39.10 35.38
N LEU A 11 31.93 37.92 35.89
CA LEU A 11 30.65 37.58 36.51
C LEU A 11 30.38 38.43 37.76
N LEU A 12 29.10 38.76 37.99
CA LEU A 12 28.56 39.01 39.33
C LEU A 12 27.31 38.14 39.53
N ALA A 13 27.46 37.17 40.42
CA ALA A 13 26.37 36.41 41.02
C ALA A 13 25.74 37.25 42.14
N SER A 14 24.43 37.21 42.28
CA SER A 14 23.74 37.57 43.52
C SER A 14 22.48 36.71 43.65
N VAL A 15 22.61 35.73 44.53
CA VAL A 15 21.54 34.89 45.07
C VAL A 15 20.81 35.71 46.13
N VAL A 16 19.49 35.84 46.00
CA VAL A 16 18.62 36.20 47.14
C VAL A 16 17.56 35.12 47.25
N LEU A 17 17.70 34.28 48.28
CA LEU A 17 16.63 33.46 48.82
C LEU A 17 15.78 34.33 49.74
N THR A 18 14.47 34.38 49.52
CA THR A 18 13.52 34.58 50.62
C THR A 18 12.24 33.79 50.32
N ALA A 19 11.85 32.97 51.27
CA ALA A 19 10.80 31.97 51.17
C ALA A 19 9.43 32.50 51.65
N CYS A 20 8.39 31.99 50.99
CA CYS A 20 7.04 31.61 51.46
C CYS A 20 6.21 32.58 52.32
N ALA A 21 5.09 33.05 51.74
CA ALA A 21 3.76 32.91 52.36
C ALA A 21 2.64 33.08 51.31
N SER A 22 1.58 32.32 51.53
CA SER A 22 0.43 31.96 50.69
C SER A 22 -0.56 33.10 50.41
N THR A 23 -1.17 33.12 49.22
CA THR A 23 -2.57 33.56 49.00
C THR A 23 -3.09 33.15 47.62
N SER A 24 -4.11 32.29 47.63
CA SER A 24 -5.37 32.31 46.84
C SER A 24 -5.35 32.64 45.34
N ALA A 25 -5.77 31.66 44.53
CA ALA A 25 -6.21 31.81 43.14
C ALA A 25 -7.55 32.58 43.05
N PRO A 26 -7.79 33.36 41.98
CA PRO A 26 -9.13 33.81 41.62
C PRO A 26 -9.76 32.97 40.50
N ASP A 27 -11.08 32.90 40.61
CA ASP A 27 -12.04 32.05 39.93
C ASP A 27 -12.21 32.26 38.42
N ALA A 28 -12.57 31.17 37.75
CA ALA A 28 -13.23 31.15 36.45
C ALA A 28 -14.72 31.55 36.58
N PRO A 29 -15.33 32.19 35.56
CA PRO A 29 -16.73 32.56 35.63
C PRO A 29 -17.66 31.36 35.45
N ASN A 30 -18.59 31.27 36.39
CA ASN A 30 -19.68 30.32 36.52
C ASN A 30 -20.84 30.69 35.58
N HIS A 31 -21.36 29.72 34.82
CA HIS A 31 -22.76 29.71 34.40
C HIS A 31 -23.34 28.33 34.67
N SER A 32 -24.16 28.24 35.72
CA SER A 32 -25.07 27.15 36.04
C SER A 32 -26.47 27.60 35.64
N THR A 33 -27.25 26.86 34.87
CA THR A 33 -28.21 25.81 35.27
C THR A 33 -29.03 25.56 33.99
N SER A 34 -29.52 24.38 33.60
CA SER A 34 -30.34 23.41 34.34
C SER A 34 -30.56 22.16 33.47
N LYS A 35 -30.50 20.97 34.10
CA LYS A 35 -30.98 19.68 33.58
C LYS A 35 -32.51 19.61 33.73
N PRO A 36 -33.25 18.92 32.84
CA PRO A 36 -33.72 17.57 33.15
C PRO A 36 -33.56 16.65 31.91
N GLY A 37 -33.18 15.38 32.01
CA GLY A 37 -34.05 14.31 32.50
C GLY A 37 -34.08 13.25 31.38
N ALA A 38 -33.42 12.13 31.62
CA ALA A 38 -33.26 11.05 30.66
C ALA A 38 -34.49 10.13 30.70
N THR A 39 -35.13 9.94 29.56
CA THR A 39 -35.99 8.78 29.24
C THR A 39 -36.10 8.70 27.71
N GLY A 40 -35.61 7.62 27.10
CA GLY A 40 -35.68 7.43 25.66
C GLY A 40 -34.81 6.28 25.18
N THR A 41 -35.38 5.08 25.23
CA THR A 41 -34.92 3.79 24.72
C THR A 41 -34.28 3.88 23.32
N ALA A 42 -33.06 3.39 23.16
CA ALA A 42 -32.43 3.19 21.86
C ALA A 42 -32.98 1.92 21.19
N PRO A 43 -33.39 1.93 19.90
CA PRO A 43 -33.69 0.71 19.17
C PRO A 43 -32.41 0.11 18.55
N ALA A 44 -32.30 -1.22 18.65
CA ALA A 44 -31.26 -2.06 18.08
C ALA A 44 -31.26 -2.04 16.52
N PRO A 45 -30.12 -2.34 15.86
CA PRO A 45 -30.04 -2.37 14.41
C PRO A 45 -30.72 -3.62 13.85
N VAL A 46 -31.59 -3.43 12.86
CA VAL A 46 -32.33 -4.48 12.16
C VAL A 46 -31.53 -4.90 10.91
N ALA A 47 -31.31 -6.21 10.76
CA ALA A 47 -30.68 -6.83 9.61
C ALA A 47 -31.57 -6.78 8.34
N PRO A 48 -31.02 -6.71 7.11
CA PRO A 48 -31.82 -6.63 5.89
C PRO A 48 -32.29 -8.02 5.43
N THR A 49 -33.52 -8.08 4.92
CA THR A 49 -34.10 -9.24 4.21
C THR A 49 -34.26 -8.86 2.73
N PRO A 50 -34.11 -9.80 1.76
CA PRO A 50 -33.96 -9.47 0.33
C PRO A 50 -35.33 -9.24 -0.35
N GLY A 51 -35.43 -8.14 -1.11
CA GLY A 51 -36.58 -7.82 -1.95
C GLY A 51 -36.22 -7.86 -3.43
N THR A 52 -36.79 -8.84 -4.14
CA THR A 52 -36.80 -8.95 -5.60
C THR A 52 -37.79 -7.95 -6.20
N THR A 53 -37.37 -7.11 -7.13
CA THR A 53 -38.26 -6.56 -8.17
C THR A 53 -37.50 -6.26 -9.47
N SER A 54 -37.93 -6.95 -10.52
CA SER A 54 -37.63 -6.67 -11.93
C SER A 54 -38.27 -5.36 -12.39
N GLY A 55 -37.60 -4.62 -13.27
CA GLY A 55 -38.13 -3.40 -13.89
C GLY A 55 -37.30 -2.93 -15.07
N THR A 56 -37.65 -3.41 -16.26
CA THR A 56 -37.16 -3.06 -17.60
C THR A 56 -37.33 -1.58 -17.96
N SER A 57 -36.34 -0.94 -18.62
CA SER A 57 -36.51 -0.32 -19.96
C SER A 57 -35.30 0.47 -20.49
N THR A 58 -34.94 0.11 -21.73
CA THR A 58 -34.49 0.90 -22.90
C THR A 58 -33.25 1.82 -22.76
N ALA A 59 -32.09 1.48 -23.32
CA ALA A 59 -31.69 1.44 -24.74
C ALA A 59 -31.35 2.80 -25.36
N ASN A 60 -30.08 3.00 -25.75
CA ASN A 60 -29.78 3.55 -27.06
C ASN A 60 -28.49 2.97 -27.67
N ALA A 61 -28.57 2.66 -28.96
CA ALA A 61 -27.71 1.87 -29.85
C ALA A 61 -26.47 2.66 -30.35
N SER A 62 -25.27 2.06 -30.46
CA SER A 62 -24.64 1.35 -31.63
C SER A 62 -24.05 2.31 -32.70
N PRO A 63 -23.04 1.97 -33.57
CA PRO A 63 -22.80 0.71 -34.31
C PRO A 63 -21.34 0.16 -34.23
N SER A 64 -21.05 -1.16 -34.27
CA SER A 64 -21.16 -2.18 -35.35
C SER A 64 -19.99 -2.22 -36.35
N SER A 65 -19.22 -3.32 -36.33
CA SER A 65 -18.57 -3.95 -37.50
C SER A 65 -18.32 -5.44 -37.18
N SER A 66 -19.21 -6.35 -37.62
CA SER A 66 -19.21 -7.09 -38.89
C SER A 66 -18.14 -8.21 -38.98
N ALA A 67 -18.61 -9.46 -38.98
CA ALA A 67 -17.85 -10.70 -39.05
C ALA A 67 -17.94 -11.41 -40.42
N LYS A 68 -17.06 -12.41 -40.61
CA LYS A 68 -17.13 -13.66 -41.43
C LYS A 68 -16.27 -13.70 -42.73
N PRO A 69 -15.81 -14.86 -43.29
CA PRO A 69 -15.80 -16.28 -42.85
C PRO A 69 -14.43 -17.02 -42.80
N ALA A 70 -14.46 -18.24 -42.25
CA ALA A 70 -13.42 -19.27 -42.23
C ALA A 70 -13.05 -19.88 -43.61
N PRO A 71 -11.94 -20.65 -43.65
CA PRO A 71 -11.98 -21.99 -44.24
C PRO A 71 -11.29 -23.08 -43.38
N SER A 72 -11.83 -24.30 -43.42
CA SER A 72 -11.12 -25.56 -43.08
C SER A 72 -10.40 -26.12 -44.33
N PRO A 73 -9.38 -26.99 -44.17
CA PRO A 73 -9.66 -28.43 -44.27
C PRO A 73 -8.83 -29.38 -43.36
N SER A 74 -9.45 -30.53 -43.09
CA SER A 74 -8.95 -31.92 -42.92
C SER A 74 -7.67 -32.29 -42.14
N SER A 75 -7.91 -33.02 -41.04
CA SER A 75 -7.55 -34.43 -40.76
C SER A 75 -6.10 -34.93 -40.65
N ALA A 76 -5.89 -35.60 -39.50
CA ALA A 76 -5.10 -36.81 -39.22
C ALA A 76 -3.65 -36.64 -38.71
N GLY A 77 -3.46 -37.06 -37.45
CA GLY A 77 -2.17 -37.35 -36.84
C GLY A 77 -2.34 -37.81 -35.39
N SER A 78 -2.39 -39.13 -35.18
CA SER A 78 -2.32 -39.76 -33.85
C SER A 78 -0.99 -39.44 -33.17
N SER A 79 -1.03 -38.95 -31.94
CA SER A 79 0.05 -39.19 -30.97
C SER A 79 -0.48 -39.06 -29.54
N SER A 80 -0.51 -40.21 -28.86
CA SER A 80 -0.28 -40.46 -27.43
C SER A 80 -0.60 -39.35 -26.42
N GLU A 81 -1.62 -39.59 -25.60
CA GLU A 81 -1.80 -38.95 -24.30
C GLU A 81 -0.59 -39.21 -23.38
N PRO A 82 -0.15 -38.21 -22.61
CA PRO A 82 0.27 -38.41 -21.24
C PRO A 82 -0.85 -37.93 -20.31
N SER A 83 -1.28 -38.82 -19.43
CA SER A 83 -2.21 -38.52 -18.34
C SER A 83 -1.72 -37.33 -17.52
N GLY A 84 -2.61 -36.37 -17.35
CA GLY A 84 -2.39 -35.16 -16.58
C GLY A 84 -2.09 -35.43 -15.10
N GLY A 85 -1.00 -34.82 -14.65
CA GLY A 85 -0.92 -34.23 -13.32
C GLY A 85 -1.00 -32.72 -13.49
N LEU A 86 -2.16 -32.12 -13.22
CA LEU A 86 -2.29 -30.68 -13.04
C LEU A 86 -1.66 -30.31 -11.70
N GLN A 87 -0.36 -30.08 -11.73
CA GLN A 87 0.31 -29.29 -10.71
C GLN A 87 1.15 -28.28 -11.48
N SER A 88 0.50 -27.22 -11.99
CA SER A 88 1.22 -26.04 -12.44
C SER A 88 1.98 -25.53 -11.22
N GLY A 89 3.28 -25.79 -11.19
CA GLY A 89 4.13 -25.54 -10.04
C GLY A 89 4.02 -24.08 -9.63
N LEU A 90 3.76 -23.86 -8.35
CA LEU A 90 4.07 -22.57 -7.75
C LEU A 90 5.56 -22.32 -7.95
N PRO A 91 5.94 -21.08 -8.28
CA PRO A 91 7.34 -20.74 -8.40
C PRO A 91 8.07 -21.03 -7.09
N SER A 92 9.27 -21.60 -7.18
CA SER A 92 10.18 -21.70 -6.04
C SER A 92 10.79 -20.33 -5.76
N ALA A 93 11.12 -20.06 -4.50
CA ALA A 93 11.92 -18.89 -4.14
C ALA A 93 13.19 -18.79 -5.02
N GLY A 94 13.51 -17.57 -5.45
CA GLY A 94 14.59 -17.28 -6.42
C GLY A 94 14.23 -17.48 -7.90
N THR A 95 13.06 -18.03 -8.24
CA THR A 95 12.55 -18.07 -9.63
C THR A 95 11.11 -17.57 -9.67
N TYR A 96 10.95 -16.25 -9.67
CA TYR A 96 9.64 -15.59 -9.66
C TYR A 96 9.14 -15.31 -11.09
N PRO A 97 7.88 -15.64 -11.42
CA PRO A 97 7.31 -15.41 -12.74
C PRO A 97 7.09 -13.92 -12.97
N TRP A 98 7.12 -13.53 -14.23
CA TRP A 98 6.72 -12.18 -14.63
C TRP A 98 5.21 -12.09 -14.74
N HIS A 99 4.67 -11.01 -14.18
CA HIS A 99 3.34 -10.51 -14.44
C HIS A 99 3.45 -9.33 -15.38
N THR A 100 2.97 -9.46 -16.61
CA THR A 100 3.21 -8.46 -17.67
C THR A 100 1.99 -7.60 -17.92
N ASN A 101 2.14 -6.36 -18.37
CA ASN A 101 1.01 -5.49 -18.79
C ASN A 101 -0.11 -5.39 -17.73
N ILE A 102 0.28 -5.10 -16.49
CA ILE A 102 -0.62 -4.94 -15.35
C ILE A 102 -0.87 -3.46 -15.13
N VAL A 103 -2.13 -3.04 -15.08
CA VAL A 103 -2.50 -1.68 -14.69
C VAL A 103 -2.03 -1.42 -13.26
N SER A 104 -1.37 -0.29 -13.06
CA SER A 104 -0.94 0.16 -11.74
C SER A 104 -1.39 1.59 -11.51
N THR A 105 -1.96 1.86 -10.33
CA THR A 105 -2.29 3.23 -9.93
C THR A 105 -1.33 3.74 -8.86
N THR A 106 -1.60 4.92 -8.31
CA THR A 106 -0.73 5.55 -7.31
C THR A 106 -1.53 5.86 -6.07
N PHE A 107 -1.00 5.42 -4.94
CA PHE A 107 -1.47 5.69 -3.60
C PHE A 107 -0.32 6.30 -2.79
N TRP A 108 -0.63 6.93 -1.66
CA TRP A 108 0.41 7.51 -0.83
C TRP A 108 0.11 7.50 0.67
N VAL A 109 1.16 7.41 1.48
CA VAL A 109 1.03 7.50 2.94
C VAL A 109 0.39 8.83 3.33
N GLY A 110 -0.76 8.73 4.00
CA GLY A 110 -1.58 9.88 4.41
C GLY A 110 -2.72 10.23 3.46
N GLU A 111 -2.90 9.51 2.35
CA GLU A 111 -4.07 9.67 1.50
C GLU A 111 -5.37 9.41 2.27
N ILE A 112 -6.38 10.22 2.01
CA ILE A 112 -7.75 9.99 2.47
C ILE A 112 -8.60 9.92 1.21
N PHE A 113 -8.79 8.70 0.71
CA PHE A 113 -9.53 8.42 -0.52
C PHE A 113 -11.06 8.47 -0.28
N ASP A 114 -11.53 7.76 0.75
CA ASP A 114 -12.89 7.81 1.26
C ASP A 114 -12.87 7.94 2.80
N PRO A 115 -13.15 9.13 3.37
CA PRO A 115 -13.13 9.33 4.82
C PRO A 115 -14.23 8.57 5.58
N THR A 116 -15.19 7.97 4.86
CA THR A 116 -16.30 7.22 5.45
C THR A 116 -16.11 5.71 5.42
N ALA A 117 -15.15 5.22 4.63
CA ALA A 117 -14.83 3.79 4.56
C ALA A 117 -13.76 3.40 5.60
N PRO A 118 -13.89 2.25 6.28
CA PRO A 118 -12.89 1.78 7.25
C PRO A 118 -11.47 1.61 6.69
N ASP A 119 -11.37 1.33 5.39
CA ASP A 119 -10.15 1.13 4.59
C ASP A 119 -9.90 2.28 3.60
N GLY A 120 -10.75 3.31 3.59
CA GLY A 120 -10.67 4.41 2.63
C GLY A 120 -9.57 5.42 2.90
N SER A 121 -8.71 5.19 3.90
CA SER A 121 -7.56 6.05 4.19
C SER A 121 -6.26 5.25 4.24
N GLN A 122 -5.24 5.75 3.55
CA GLN A 122 -3.87 5.25 3.57
C GLN A 122 -3.05 5.95 4.66
N VAL A 123 -3.73 6.42 5.71
CA VAL A 123 -3.11 6.91 6.96
C VAL A 123 -2.58 5.73 7.78
N LEU A 124 -3.13 4.55 7.53
CA LEU A 124 -2.77 3.23 8.04
C LEU A 124 -2.46 2.36 6.82
N SER A 125 -1.74 1.26 7.01
CA SER A 125 -1.68 0.17 6.03
C SER A 125 -2.16 -1.13 6.64
N THR A 126 -2.36 -2.14 5.80
CA THR A 126 -2.61 -3.54 6.19
C THR A 126 -1.64 -4.01 7.28
N TYR A 127 -0.38 -3.57 7.22
CA TYR A 127 0.68 -4.04 8.10
C TYR A 127 1.15 -3.03 9.16
N ASP A 128 0.71 -1.77 9.11
CA ASP A 128 1.08 -0.77 10.10
C ASP A 128 -0.11 0.14 10.45
N SER A 129 -0.66 -0.09 11.65
CA SER A 129 -1.74 0.71 12.24
C SER A 129 -1.32 2.13 12.65
N LYS A 130 -0.07 2.52 12.40
CA LYS A 130 0.50 3.85 12.64
C LYS A 130 1.30 4.32 11.44
N TRP A 131 1.03 3.81 10.25
CA TRP A 131 1.85 4.00 9.05
C TRP A 131 2.23 5.46 8.79
N TYR A 132 1.29 6.40 8.90
CA TYR A 132 1.58 7.83 8.77
C TYR A 132 2.68 8.32 9.73
N ALA A 133 2.65 7.89 10.99
CA ALA A 133 3.65 8.28 11.99
C ALA A 133 4.98 7.54 11.80
N SER A 134 4.92 6.26 11.45
CA SER A 134 6.08 5.41 11.14
C SER A 134 6.85 5.95 9.94
N TYR A 135 6.16 6.23 8.83
CA TYR A 135 6.71 6.83 7.62
C TYR A 135 7.30 8.22 7.85
N GLY A 136 6.73 8.97 8.82
CA GLY A 136 7.22 10.28 9.25
C GLY A 136 6.35 11.47 8.82
N GLY A 137 5.17 11.22 8.26
CA GLY A 137 4.20 12.23 7.87
C GLY A 137 3.60 11.96 6.48
N CYS A 138 3.06 13.02 5.87
CA CYS A 138 2.50 12.97 4.52
C CYS A 138 3.57 12.64 3.46
N ASP A 139 3.34 11.60 2.66
CA ASP A 139 4.15 11.33 1.47
C ASP A 139 3.74 12.25 0.30
N GLY A 140 4.02 13.54 0.46
CA GLY A 140 3.71 14.57 -0.51
C GLY A 140 3.68 15.95 0.13
N VAL A 141 2.63 16.71 -0.11
CA VAL A 141 2.43 18.06 0.42
C VAL A 141 1.10 18.19 1.15
N ILE A 142 1.08 18.94 2.26
CA ILE A 142 -0.15 19.28 2.94
C ILE A 142 -0.78 20.50 2.27
N VAL A 143 -1.97 20.33 1.70
CA VAL A 143 -2.77 21.40 1.09
C VAL A 143 -4.08 21.49 1.87
N SER A 144 -4.32 22.64 2.50
CA SER A 144 -5.54 22.88 3.30
C SER A 144 -5.79 21.82 4.38
N GLY A 145 -4.74 21.29 4.99
CA GLY A 145 -4.82 20.25 6.03
C GLY A 145 -4.95 18.82 5.51
N VAL A 146 -4.99 18.62 4.19
CA VAL A 146 -5.09 17.28 3.56
C VAL A 146 -3.75 16.92 2.93
N CYS A 147 -3.32 15.67 3.08
CA CYS A 147 -2.14 15.15 2.40
C CYS A 147 -2.45 14.86 0.94
N GLN A 148 -1.78 15.57 0.04
CA GLN A 148 -1.82 15.34 -1.40
C GLN A 148 -0.46 14.83 -1.88
N THR A 149 -0.47 13.95 -2.87
CA THR A 149 0.77 13.51 -3.54
C THR A 149 1.36 14.60 -4.44
N GLU A 150 2.58 14.38 -4.91
CA GLU A 150 3.32 15.25 -5.83
C GLU A 150 4.23 14.43 -6.75
N THR A 151 4.56 14.97 -7.92
CA THR A 151 5.48 14.34 -8.87
C THR A 151 6.88 14.19 -8.28
N ARG A 152 7.49 13.01 -8.45
CA ARG A 152 8.84 12.69 -7.97
C ARG A 152 9.87 12.68 -9.09
N THR A 153 11.10 13.11 -8.76
CA THR A 153 12.19 13.21 -9.74
C THR A 153 13.50 12.62 -9.20
N ALA A 154 14.33 12.12 -10.11
CA ALA A 154 15.65 11.57 -9.78
C ALA A 154 16.56 12.60 -9.08
N ALA A 155 16.44 13.89 -9.42
CA ALA A 155 17.27 14.96 -8.85
C ALA A 155 17.10 15.12 -7.33
N ARG A 156 15.97 14.67 -6.77
CA ARG A 156 15.68 14.65 -5.33
C ARG A 156 15.70 13.25 -4.73
N GLY A 157 16.23 12.26 -5.45
CA GLY A 157 16.16 10.86 -5.03
C GLY A 157 14.74 10.33 -4.90
N TYR A 158 13.78 10.93 -5.63
CA TYR A 158 12.35 10.60 -5.59
C TYR A 158 11.64 10.82 -4.24
N LEU A 159 12.28 11.54 -3.31
CA LEU A 159 11.71 11.86 -1.99
C LEU A 159 10.64 12.96 -2.06
N PRO A 160 9.73 13.03 -1.07
CA PRO A 160 8.79 14.14 -0.96
C PRO A 160 9.53 15.47 -0.74
N THR A 161 8.89 16.58 -1.08
CA THR A 161 9.46 17.92 -0.95
C THR A 161 9.30 18.48 0.46
N SER A 162 8.25 18.07 1.17
CA SER A 162 7.88 18.59 2.48
C SER A 162 8.65 17.97 3.65
N MET A 163 9.21 16.78 3.48
CA MET A 163 9.83 16.02 4.56
C MET A 163 10.82 14.97 4.06
N THR A 164 11.52 14.31 4.98
CA THR A 164 12.36 13.15 4.70
C THR A 164 11.72 11.91 5.35
N PRO A 165 11.33 10.89 4.56
CA PRO A 165 10.73 9.68 5.10
C PRO A 165 11.66 8.95 6.07
N LYS A 166 11.06 8.29 7.06
CA LYS A 166 11.75 7.38 7.99
C LYS A 166 11.72 5.93 7.50
N GLU A 167 10.75 5.59 6.67
CA GLU A 167 10.60 4.30 6.00
C GLU A 167 10.92 4.42 4.51
N ASN A 168 10.90 3.30 3.79
CA ASN A 168 11.24 3.27 2.37
C ASN A 168 10.21 4.07 1.55
N PRO A 169 10.62 5.08 0.77
CA PRO A 169 9.71 5.80 -0.11
C PRO A 169 9.29 5.00 -1.36
N PHE A 170 9.99 3.90 -1.67
CA PHE A 170 9.63 2.97 -2.73
C PHE A 170 8.84 1.81 -2.14
N TYR A 171 7.53 2.02 -2.01
CA TYR A 171 6.58 1.02 -1.55
C TYR A 171 5.48 0.76 -2.57
N LEU A 172 4.78 -0.36 -2.42
CA LEU A 172 3.61 -0.76 -3.18
C LEU A 172 2.68 -1.67 -2.36
N ASP A 173 1.51 -1.96 -2.93
CA ASP A 173 0.62 -3.01 -2.49
C ASP A 173 0.50 -4.16 -3.51
N LEU A 174 0.02 -5.31 -3.05
CA LEU A 174 -0.40 -6.43 -3.89
C LEU A 174 -1.69 -7.02 -3.32
N PRO A 175 -2.58 -7.61 -4.14
CA PRO A 175 -3.93 -8.00 -3.70
C PRO A 175 -3.94 -9.33 -2.93
N PHE A 176 -3.17 -9.37 -1.85
CA PHE A 176 -3.02 -10.52 -0.96
C PHE A 176 -2.68 -10.06 0.47
N ASP A 177 -3.71 -9.86 1.28
CA ASP A 177 -3.60 -9.53 2.70
C ASP A 177 -3.47 -10.81 3.52
N ASP A 178 -2.23 -11.21 3.79
CA ASP A 178 -1.95 -12.48 4.42
C ASP A 178 -2.18 -12.51 5.94
N ILE A 179 -2.73 -11.43 6.54
CA ILE A 179 -2.95 -11.33 8.00
C ILE A 179 -4.38 -10.94 8.41
N ASN A 180 -5.07 -10.05 7.69
CA ASN A 180 -6.44 -9.64 8.04
C ASN A 180 -7.51 -10.28 7.14
N ASN A 181 -7.16 -10.76 5.93
CA ASN A 181 -8.07 -11.51 5.09
C ASN A 181 -8.03 -13.01 5.44
N ALA A 182 -9.14 -13.56 5.94
CA ALA A 182 -9.21 -14.95 6.39
C ALA A 182 -8.93 -15.99 5.29
N SER A 183 -9.32 -15.70 4.04
CA SER A 183 -9.06 -16.56 2.88
C SER A 183 -7.56 -16.60 2.56
N ALA A 184 -6.95 -15.42 2.42
CA ALA A 184 -5.51 -15.26 2.23
C ALA A 184 -4.68 -15.89 3.37
N LEU A 185 -5.03 -15.62 4.63
CA LEU A 185 -4.38 -16.20 5.80
C LEU A 185 -4.40 -17.74 5.78
N THR A 186 -5.52 -18.34 5.36
CA THR A 186 -5.65 -19.81 5.28
C THR A 186 -4.79 -20.41 4.16
N GLN A 187 -4.67 -19.72 3.02
CA GLN A 187 -3.94 -20.23 1.86
C GLN A 187 -2.44 -19.89 1.87
N ARG A 188 -1.98 -18.88 2.64
CA ARG A 188 -0.63 -18.31 2.54
C ARG A 188 0.50 -19.34 2.66
N ALA A 189 0.33 -20.34 3.52
CA ALA A 189 1.30 -21.43 3.67
C ALA A 189 1.50 -22.23 2.38
N SER A 190 0.44 -22.37 1.57
CA SER A 190 0.47 -23.13 0.33
C SER A 190 0.84 -22.29 -0.88
N VAL A 191 0.49 -21.00 -0.92
CA VAL A 191 0.61 -20.18 -2.14
C VAL A 191 1.84 -19.25 -2.14
N ILE A 192 2.36 -18.86 -0.98
CA ILE A 192 3.51 -17.96 -0.90
C ILE A 192 4.81 -18.75 -1.16
N PRO A 193 5.61 -18.39 -2.18
CA PRO A 193 6.80 -19.16 -2.58
C PRO A 193 7.85 -19.39 -1.49
N TRP A 194 8.00 -18.43 -0.58
CA TRP A 194 8.98 -18.46 0.51
C TRP A 194 8.35 -18.85 1.87
N ALA A 195 7.08 -19.28 1.91
CA ALA A 195 6.38 -19.56 3.16
C ALA A 195 7.13 -20.55 4.07
N HIS A 196 7.84 -21.50 3.47
CA HIS A 196 8.57 -22.56 4.16
C HIS A 196 10.06 -22.27 4.36
N GLU A 197 10.53 -21.07 4.02
CA GLU A 197 11.92 -20.67 4.27
C GLU A 197 12.19 -20.38 5.77
N PRO A 198 13.45 -20.49 6.22
CA PRO A 198 13.84 -20.07 7.55
C PRO A 198 13.42 -18.62 7.83
N GLY A 199 12.81 -18.37 8.98
CA GLY A 199 12.26 -17.06 9.35
C GLY A 199 10.76 -16.90 9.03
N TYR A 200 10.22 -17.64 8.06
CA TYR A 200 8.78 -17.62 7.72
C TYR A 200 8.04 -18.86 8.22
N ALA A 201 8.67 -20.04 8.15
CA ALA A 201 8.01 -21.32 8.44
C ALA A 201 7.41 -21.43 9.86
N SER A 202 7.95 -20.73 10.85
CA SER A 202 7.41 -20.69 12.23
C SER A 202 6.17 -19.82 12.37
N HIS A 203 5.86 -18.99 11.37
CA HIS A 203 4.79 -18.00 11.41
C HIS A 203 3.61 -18.35 10.51
N LEU A 204 3.55 -19.53 9.89
CA LEU A 204 2.51 -19.88 8.92
C LEU A 204 1.06 -19.68 9.42
N ALA A 205 0.82 -19.81 10.73
CA ALA A 205 -0.48 -19.62 11.36
C ALA A 205 -0.57 -18.37 12.27
N ASP A 206 0.47 -17.52 12.31
CA ASP A 206 0.53 -16.33 13.15
C ASP A 206 -0.04 -15.09 12.43
N PRO A 207 -1.25 -14.62 12.75
CA PRO A 207 -1.86 -13.47 12.09
C PRO A 207 -1.17 -12.14 12.45
N ASN A 208 -0.20 -12.12 13.36
CA ASN A 208 0.57 -10.92 13.69
C ASN A 208 1.91 -10.88 12.95
N PHE A 209 2.14 -11.83 12.03
CA PHE A 209 3.33 -11.90 11.21
C PHE A 209 2.92 -12.06 9.76
N SER A 210 3.21 -11.04 8.96
CA SER A 210 3.03 -11.10 7.51
C SER A 210 4.25 -11.77 6.87
N LEU A 211 3.99 -12.72 5.99
CA LEU A 211 4.97 -13.29 5.07
C LEU A 211 5.21 -12.36 3.87
N MET A 212 4.36 -11.36 3.65
CA MET A 212 4.42 -10.43 2.51
C MET A 212 5.15 -9.13 2.82
N LYS A 213 4.92 -8.53 4.00
CA LYS A 213 5.51 -7.24 4.39
C LYS A 213 7.02 -7.24 4.21
N ASN A 214 7.56 -6.12 3.71
CA ASN A 214 8.98 -5.87 3.45
C ASN A 214 9.62 -6.70 2.32
N ARG A 215 8.90 -7.65 1.69
CA ARG A 215 9.39 -8.36 0.50
C ARG A 215 9.50 -7.40 -0.68
N TRP A 216 10.39 -7.73 -1.60
CA TRP A 216 10.71 -6.86 -2.73
C TRP A 216 10.06 -7.30 -4.02
N VAL A 217 9.73 -6.30 -4.83
CA VAL A 217 9.22 -6.46 -6.18
C VAL A 217 10.10 -5.65 -7.13
N GLU A 218 10.47 -6.26 -8.25
CA GLU A 218 11.02 -5.59 -9.42
C GLU A 218 9.87 -5.16 -10.32
N LEU A 219 9.86 -3.88 -10.73
CA LEU A 219 8.90 -3.32 -11.66
C LEU A 219 9.60 -2.77 -12.90
N GLN A 220 8.99 -2.99 -14.07
CA GLN A 220 9.49 -2.55 -15.37
C GLN A 220 8.42 -1.82 -16.16
N ARG A 221 8.79 -0.69 -16.76
CA ARG A 221 7.97 0.05 -17.74
C ARG A 221 8.88 0.65 -18.82
N GLY A 222 8.72 0.19 -20.05
CA GLY A 222 9.63 0.55 -21.15
C GLY A 222 11.07 0.15 -20.82
N SER A 223 11.99 1.11 -20.79
CA SER A 223 13.40 0.89 -20.44
C SER A 223 13.72 1.15 -18.96
N ARG A 224 12.72 1.47 -18.13
CA ARG A 224 12.90 1.79 -16.72
C ARG A 224 12.63 0.56 -15.86
N THR A 225 13.52 0.33 -14.89
CA THR A 225 13.39 -0.69 -13.87
C THR A 225 13.52 -0.04 -12.50
N CYS A 226 12.59 -0.34 -11.60
CA CYS A 226 12.56 0.15 -10.22
C CYS A 226 12.24 -1.01 -9.29
N TYR A 227 12.56 -0.86 -8.01
CA TYR A 227 12.31 -1.86 -6.98
C TYR A 227 11.56 -1.22 -5.83
N ALA A 228 10.63 -1.95 -5.21
CA ALA A 228 9.82 -1.45 -4.11
C ALA A 228 9.52 -2.55 -3.10
N GLN A 229 9.31 -2.14 -1.84
CA GLN A 229 8.87 -3.03 -0.76
C GLN A 229 7.34 -3.10 -0.69
N ILE A 230 6.83 -4.27 -0.35
CA ILE A 230 5.41 -4.46 -0.08
C ILE A 230 5.12 -3.89 1.31
N GLU A 231 4.32 -2.83 1.37
CA GLU A 231 3.97 -2.13 2.61
C GLU A 231 2.46 -2.05 2.86
N ASP A 232 1.66 -2.54 1.92
CA ASP A 232 0.20 -2.67 2.06
C ASP A 232 -0.35 -3.85 1.22
N ALA A 233 -1.66 -4.06 1.25
CA ALA A 233 -2.38 -5.01 0.42
C ALA A 233 -3.57 -4.35 -0.29
N GLY A 234 -3.80 -4.73 -1.55
CA GLY A 234 -4.79 -4.09 -2.42
C GLY A 234 -4.34 -4.12 -3.90
N PRO A 235 -5.01 -3.40 -4.81
CA PRO A 235 -6.26 -2.64 -4.60
C PRO A 235 -7.52 -3.46 -4.86
N GLY A 236 -8.56 -3.23 -4.06
CA GLY A 236 -9.93 -3.71 -4.29
C GLY A 236 -10.16 -5.22 -4.17
N GLN A 237 -9.09 -6.02 -4.15
CA GLN A 237 -9.03 -7.45 -3.88
C GLN A 237 -7.90 -7.72 -2.88
N TYR A 238 -8.04 -8.76 -2.07
CA TYR A 238 -7.16 -9.01 -0.93
C TYR A 238 -6.79 -10.49 -0.75
N ASP A 239 -7.19 -11.37 -1.66
CA ASP A 239 -6.90 -12.82 -1.62
C ASP A 239 -6.64 -13.43 -3.01
N ASP A 240 -6.18 -12.62 -3.96
CA ASP A 240 -5.97 -12.99 -5.37
C ASP A 240 -4.64 -13.75 -5.59
N SER A 241 -4.53 -14.94 -4.98
CA SER A 241 -3.31 -15.77 -5.04
C SER A 241 -2.96 -16.24 -6.45
N ALA A 242 -3.96 -16.48 -7.29
CA ALA A 242 -3.77 -16.93 -8.67
C ALA A 242 -3.06 -15.87 -9.51
N TYR A 243 -3.41 -14.61 -9.32
CA TYR A 243 -2.68 -13.50 -9.89
C TYR A 243 -1.32 -13.32 -9.20
N VAL A 244 -1.28 -13.15 -7.88
CA VAL A 244 -0.05 -12.71 -7.20
C VAL A 244 1.08 -13.74 -7.30
N PHE A 245 0.79 -15.03 -7.12
CA PHE A 245 1.80 -16.10 -7.05
C PHE A 245 1.78 -17.07 -8.24
N GLY A 246 0.74 -17.00 -9.08
CA GLY A 246 0.61 -17.90 -10.22
C GLY A 246 1.68 -17.68 -11.29
N SER A 247 2.08 -18.77 -11.94
CA SER A 247 3.07 -18.76 -13.03
C SER A 247 2.46 -18.54 -14.42
N ASN A 248 1.14 -18.40 -14.51
CA ASN A 248 0.39 -18.32 -15.77
C ASN A 248 0.15 -16.89 -16.27
N ASP A 249 0.79 -15.88 -15.67
CA ASP A 249 0.62 -14.45 -16.00
C ASP A 249 -0.87 -14.03 -15.99
N ALA A 250 -1.60 -14.48 -14.96
CA ALA A 250 -3.03 -14.22 -14.80
C ALA A 250 -3.30 -12.72 -14.65
N ARG A 251 -4.53 -12.29 -14.95
CA ARG A 251 -4.94 -10.89 -14.72
C ARG A 251 -5.48 -10.73 -13.30
N PRO A 252 -5.31 -9.55 -12.67
CA PRO A 252 -5.96 -9.26 -11.39
C PRO A 252 -7.47 -9.43 -11.49
N LEU A 253 -8.10 -9.93 -10.42
CA LEU A 253 -9.55 -10.02 -10.30
C LEU A 253 -10.24 -8.67 -10.12
N ASN A 254 -9.49 -7.65 -9.71
CA ASN A 254 -10.01 -6.31 -9.51
C ASN A 254 -10.57 -5.73 -10.83
N SER A 255 -11.77 -5.14 -10.76
CA SER A 255 -12.43 -4.46 -11.88
C SER A 255 -12.61 -2.96 -11.67
N LYS A 256 -12.19 -2.45 -10.51
CA LYS A 256 -12.13 -1.00 -10.21
C LYS A 256 -10.79 -0.43 -10.67
N PHE A 257 -10.70 0.89 -10.78
CA PHE A 257 -9.44 1.61 -11.06
C PHE A 257 -8.71 1.07 -12.30
N GLY A 258 -9.42 0.96 -13.43
CA GLY A 258 -8.87 0.39 -14.67
C GLY A 258 -8.55 -1.11 -14.62
N GLY A 259 -8.89 -1.82 -13.54
CA GLY A 259 -8.49 -3.20 -13.31
C GLY A 259 -7.08 -3.32 -12.73
N ALA A 260 -6.69 -2.38 -11.87
CA ALA A 260 -5.37 -2.33 -11.26
C ALA A 260 -5.03 -3.60 -10.47
N GLY A 261 -3.80 -4.08 -10.66
CA GLY A 261 -3.24 -5.21 -9.92
C GLY A 261 -2.28 -4.81 -8.81
N MET A 262 -1.95 -3.53 -8.71
CA MET A 262 -1.15 -2.94 -7.64
C MET A 262 -1.30 -1.42 -7.66
N ASP A 263 -1.12 -0.81 -6.52
CA ASP A 263 -0.87 0.61 -6.34
C ASP A 263 0.59 0.80 -5.95
N VAL A 264 1.22 1.82 -6.51
CA VAL A 264 2.62 2.13 -6.27
C VAL A 264 2.78 3.52 -5.65
N SER A 265 3.78 3.67 -4.80
CA SER A 265 4.14 4.96 -4.21
C SER A 265 4.46 6.04 -5.26
N PRO A 266 4.39 7.33 -4.89
CA PRO A 266 4.79 8.43 -5.79
C PRO A 266 6.25 8.32 -6.25
N ALA A 267 7.13 7.71 -5.44
CA ALA A 267 8.52 7.49 -5.82
C ALA A 267 8.66 6.48 -6.96
N VAL A 268 7.89 5.37 -6.91
CA VAL A 268 7.85 4.36 -7.97
C VAL A 268 7.19 4.92 -9.23
N ASN A 269 6.09 5.66 -9.11
CA ASN A 269 5.44 6.38 -10.21
C ASN A 269 6.46 7.26 -10.98
N GLY A 270 7.20 8.12 -10.26
CA GLY A 270 8.22 8.97 -10.86
C GLY A 270 9.42 8.19 -11.43
N CYS A 271 9.82 7.11 -10.77
CA CYS A 271 10.92 6.24 -11.21
C CYS A 271 10.61 5.52 -12.53
N LEU A 272 9.39 5.00 -12.67
CA LEU A 272 8.87 4.33 -13.87
C LEU A 272 8.32 5.33 -14.93
N ALA A 273 8.33 6.62 -14.58
CA ALA A 273 7.81 7.73 -15.39
C ALA A 273 6.39 7.48 -15.90
N PHE A 274 5.49 7.17 -14.98
CA PHE A 274 4.05 7.12 -15.27
C PHE A 274 3.63 8.43 -15.93
N THR A 275 2.63 8.33 -16.80
CA THR A 275 2.12 9.44 -17.60
C THR A 275 1.40 10.44 -16.71
N GLU A 276 0.67 9.94 -15.71
CA GLU A 276 -0.09 10.74 -14.76
C GLU A 276 0.23 10.34 -13.32
N LEU A 277 0.11 11.31 -12.42
CA LEU A 277 0.35 11.08 -11.00
C LEU A 277 -0.76 10.25 -10.35
N ASN A 278 -2.01 10.46 -10.79
CA ASN A 278 -3.21 9.80 -10.27
C ASN A 278 -4.03 9.15 -11.41
N GLY A 279 -3.33 8.55 -12.38
CA GLY A 279 -3.95 7.86 -13.51
C GLY A 279 -4.22 6.38 -13.23
N ASP A 280 -5.09 5.78 -14.04
CA ASP A 280 -5.50 4.37 -13.93
C ASP A 280 -5.30 3.58 -15.23
N THR A 281 -4.40 4.06 -16.09
CA THR A 281 -4.15 3.47 -17.42
C THR A 281 -2.70 3.03 -17.66
N ASP A 282 -1.75 3.46 -16.83
CA ASP A 282 -0.36 3.06 -16.97
C ASP A 282 -0.19 1.58 -16.57
N THR A 283 0.59 0.86 -17.37
CA THR A 283 0.87 -0.55 -17.15
C THR A 283 2.34 -0.79 -16.82
N VAL A 284 2.58 -1.76 -15.94
CA VAL A 284 3.91 -2.26 -15.58
C VAL A 284 4.00 -3.76 -15.84
N SER A 285 5.22 -4.26 -16.01
CA SER A 285 5.55 -5.67 -15.78
C SER A 285 6.24 -5.78 -14.43
N TRP A 286 5.92 -6.80 -13.62
CA TRP A 286 6.53 -6.97 -12.30
C TRP A 286 6.80 -8.42 -11.95
N ARG A 287 7.69 -8.64 -10.99
CA ARG A 287 7.92 -9.94 -10.34
C ARG A 287 8.46 -9.73 -8.94
N PHE A 288 8.30 -10.72 -8.07
CA PHE A 288 9.05 -10.73 -6.81
C PHE A 288 10.56 -10.83 -7.07
N VAL A 289 11.34 -10.38 -6.10
CA VAL A 289 12.79 -10.53 -6.08
C VAL A 289 13.26 -10.71 -4.64
N ASP A 290 14.30 -11.50 -4.44
CA ASP A 290 14.89 -11.67 -3.11
C ASP A 290 15.71 -10.43 -2.72
N ASP A 291 15.78 -10.15 -1.42
CA ASP A 291 16.51 -9.02 -0.85
C ASP A 291 17.95 -8.92 -1.37
N SER A 292 18.64 -10.07 -1.48
CA SER A 292 20.03 -10.14 -1.97
C SER A 292 20.18 -9.81 -3.45
N SER A 293 19.09 -9.86 -4.20
CA SER A 293 19.04 -9.63 -5.65
C SER A 293 18.56 -8.21 -5.99
N VAL A 294 18.18 -7.41 -4.99
CA VAL A 294 17.85 -6.00 -5.17
C VAL A 294 19.14 -5.20 -5.35
N PRO A 295 19.40 -4.60 -6.53
CA PRO A 295 20.61 -3.81 -6.75
C PRO A 295 20.55 -2.50 -5.97
N THR A 296 21.71 -1.92 -5.66
CA THR A 296 21.78 -0.57 -5.09
C THR A 296 21.10 0.46 -5.99
N GLY A 297 20.23 1.27 -5.42
CA GLY A 297 19.53 2.34 -6.13
C GLY A 297 18.83 3.32 -5.19
N PRO A 298 18.02 4.25 -5.72
CA PRO A 298 17.23 5.16 -4.89
C PRO A 298 16.35 4.45 -3.85
N TRP A 299 15.82 3.27 -4.20
CA TRP A 299 15.01 2.40 -3.36
C TRP A 299 15.75 1.75 -2.19
N THR A 300 17.09 1.66 -2.22
CA THR A 300 17.88 1.12 -1.09
C THR A 300 18.44 2.20 -0.18
N THR A 301 18.10 3.48 -0.39
CA THR A 301 18.62 4.59 0.46
C THR A 301 18.01 4.59 1.86
N ARG A 302 16.77 4.09 1.99
CA ARG A 302 16.07 3.81 3.24
C ARG A 302 15.26 2.54 3.03
N ILE A 303 15.49 1.53 3.86
CA ILE A 303 14.80 0.24 3.79
C ILE A 303 13.94 0.11 5.03
N THR A 304 12.65 -0.18 4.85
CA THR A 304 11.74 -0.52 5.94
C THR A 304 12.12 -1.90 6.47
N THR A 305 12.32 -1.98 7.79
CA THR A 305 12.67 -3.23 8.49
C THR A 305 11.74 -3.53 9.67
N SER A 306 10.82 -2.60 9.97
CA SER A 306 9.72 -2.79 10.92
C SER A 306 8.85 -3.96 10.47
N GLY A 307 8.44 -4.80 11.44
CA GLY A 307 7.43 -5.83 11.21
C GLY A 307 6.01 -5.25 11.22
N VAL A 308 5.02 -6.13 11.34
CA VAL A 308 3.61 -5.74 11.56
C VAL A 308 3.47 -4.95 12.87
N GLN A 309 2.69 -3.86 12.90
CA GLN A 309 2.57 -2.93 14.05
C GLN A 309 1.17 -2.41 14.35
#